data_AF-A0A5S5DNE3-F1
#
_entry.id   AF-A0A5S5DNE3-F1
#
_cell.length_a   1.000
_cell.length_b   1.000
_cell.length_c   1.000
_cell.angle_alpha   90.00
_cell.angle_beta   90.00
_cell.angle_gamma   90.00
#
_symmetry.space_group_name_H-M   'P 1'
#
loop_
_entity.id
_entity.type
_entity.pdbx_description
1 polymer ?
#
loop_
_entity_poly.entity_id
_entity_poly.type
_entity_poly.pdbx_seq_one_letter_code
_entity_poly.pdbx_strand_id
1 'polypeptide(L)' 'MNFNRIFQHTHNGNVINFSATYNPQTHFFDISEDDNLHYVLIYNPSTKVWSTQGGPGPSIPVEVLAELVQRSFGVYVA' A
#
# COMPACT_ATOMS: atom_id res chain seq x y z
N MET A 1 16.44 -10.18 -2.84
CA MET A 1 15.24 -9.50 -3.40
C MET A 1 14.94 -8.31 -2.51
N ASN A 2 14.73 -7.12 -3.07
CA ASN A 2 14.30 -5.97 -2.27
C ASN A 2 12.77 -6.01 -2.16
N PHE A 3 12.26 -6.33 -0.97
CA PHE A 3 10.83 -6.40 -0.69
C PHE A 3 10.25 -5.07 -0.24
N ASN A 4 11.07 -4.03 -0.10
CA ASN A 4 10.64 -2.70 0.29
C ASN A 4 10.62 -1.75 -0.91
N ARG A 5 9.60 -0.88 -0.96
CA ARG A 5 9.47 0.21 -1.93
C ARG A 5 9.07 1.48 -1.21
N ILE A 6 9.72 2.57 -1.58
CA ILE A 6 9.39 3.91 -1.11
C ILE A 6 8.86 4.69 -2.30
N PHE A 7 7.74 5.38 -2.12
CA PHE A 7 7.12 6.20 -3.15
C PHE A 7 6.35 7.36 -2.51
N GLN A 8 6.04 8.37 -3.33
CA GLN A 8 5.32 9.56 -2.89
C GLN A 8 4.05 9.74 -3.70
N HIS A 9 3.04 10.33 -3.09
CA HIS A 9 1.81 10.72 -3.76
C HIS A 9 1.32 12.08 -3.23
N THR A 10 0.88 12.94 -4.14
CA THR A 10 0.27 14.22 -3.76
C THR A 10 -1.25 14.06 -3.70
N HIS A 11 -1.81 14.24 -2.51
CA HIS A 11 -3.25 14.22 -2.27
C HIS A 11 -3.71 15.53 -1.63
N ASN A 12 -4.68 16.21 -2.23
CA ASN A 12 -5.20 17.51 -1.77
C ASN A 12 -4.13 18.58 -1.50
N GLY A 13 -3.04 18.58 -2.28
CA GLY A 13 -1.93 19.53 -2.12
C GLY A 13 -0.89 19.13 -1.07
N ASN A 14 -1.11 18.05 -0.32
CA ASN A 14 -0.15 17.49 0.62
C ASN A 14 0.64 16.35 -0.04
N VAL A 15 1.97 16.32 0.17
CA VAL A 15 2.80 15.20 -0.24
C VAL A 15 2.80 14.17 0.87
N ILE A 16 2.43 12.94 0.53
CA ILE A 16 2.40 11.80 1.44
C ILE A 16 3.52 10.84 1.03
N ASN A 17 4.34 10.44 2.00
CA ASN A 17 5.41 9.47 1.82
C ASN A 17 4.93 8.08 2.22
N PHE A 18 5.10 7.11 1.34
CA PHE A 18 4.76 5.72 1.61
C PHE A 18 6.01 4.85 1.58
N SER A 19 6.05 3.88 2.48
CA SER A 19 6.95 2.73 2.44
C SER A 19 6.11 1.47 2.48
N ALA A 20 6.22 0.64 1.45
CA ALA A 20 5.51 -0.63 1.34
C ALA A 20 6.51 -1.78 1.41
N THR A 21 6.29 -2.71 2.34
CA THR A 21 7.09 -3.92 2.48
C THR A 21 6.24 -5.15 2.17
N TYR A 22 6.63 -5.90 1.16
CA TYR A 22 5.94 -7.12 0.78
C TYR A 22 6.28 -8.28 1.72
N ASN A 23 5.25 -8.92 2.28
CA ASN A 23 5.39 -10.11 3.11
C ASN A 23 5.16 -11.38 2.26
N PRO A 24 6.19 -12.20 1.97
CA PRO A 24 6.05 -13.37 1.11
C PRO A 24 5.29 -14.54 1.76
N GLN A 25 5.05 -14.52 3.08
CA GLN A 25 4.29 -15.57 3.77
C GLN A 25 2.78 -15.37 3.61
N THR A 26 2.33 -14.11 3.65
CA THR A 26 0.91 -13.75 3.58
C THR A 26 0.50 -13.17 2.24
N HIS A 27 1.46 -12.76 1.40
CA HIS A 27 1.26 -11.97 0.18
C HIS A 27 0.64 -10.58 0.43
N PHE A 28 0.74 -10.06 1.65
CA PHE A 28 0.25 -8.73 2.01
C PHE A 28 1.38 -7.69 1.98
N PHE A 29 1.01 -6.42 2.10
CA PHE A 29 1.94 -5.31 2.16
C PHE A 29 1.82 -4.60 3.50
N ASP A 30 2.91 -4.53 4.24
CA ASP A 30 3.05 -3.65 5.40
C ASP A 30 3.31 -2.23 4.91
N ILE A 31 2.42 -1.29 5.21
CA ILE A 31 2.49 0.10 4.76
C ILE A 31 2.86 1.00 5.94
N SER A 32 3.85 1.86 5.72
CA SER A 32 4.15 3.03 6.54
C SER A 32 3.80 4.29 5.75
N GLU A 33 3.04 5.19 6.34
CA GLU A 33 2.66 6.47 5.76
C GLU A 33 3.16 7.61 6.66
N ASP A 34 3.97 8.50 6.07
CA ASP A 34 4.66 9.62 6.72
C ASP A 34 5.36 9.25 8.05
N ASP A 35 5.85 8.02 8.13
CA ASP A 35 6.48 7.40 9.32
C ASP A 35 5.63 7.41 10.60
N ASN A 36 4.34 7.73 10.49
CA ASN A 36 3.43 7.90 11.63
C ASN A 36 2.25 6.92 11.61
N LEU A 37 1.79 6.52 10.42
CA LEU A 37 0.68 5.59 10.29
C LEU A 37 1.21 4.26 9.77
N HIS A 38 0.77 3.18 10.40
CA HIS A 38 1.12 1.82 10.01
C HIS A 38 -0.14 0.99 9.85
N TYR A 39 -0.25 0.28 8.74
CA TYR A 39 -1.38 -0.61 8.45
C TYR A 39 -0.98 -1.62 7.37
N VAL A 40 -1.76 -2.68 7.24
CA VAL A 40 -1.55 -3.75 6.26
C VAL A 40 -2.51 -3.57 5.10
N LEU A 41 -2.00 -3.58 3.87
CA LEU A 41 -2.78 -3.62 2.63
C LEU A 41 -2.93 -5.07 2.15
N ILE A 42 -4.18 -5.47 1.92
CA ILE A 42 -4.59 -6.86 1.67
C ILE A 42 -5.37 -6.91 0.36
N TYR A 43 -5.02 -7.86 -0.51
CA TYR A 43 -5.83 -8.20 -1.69
C TYR A 43 -6.65 -9.46 -1.41
N ASN A 44 -7.97 -9.37 -1.55
CA ASN A 44 -8.85 -10.54 -1.50
C ASN A 44 -9.04 -11.10 -2.92
N PRO A 45 -8.47 -12.27 -3.26
CA PRO A 45 -8.56 -12.81 -4.61
C PRO A 45 -9.97 -13.30 -4.98
N SER A 46 -10.80 -13.64 -4.00
CA SER A 46 -12.18 -14.12 -4.24
C SER A 46 -13.12 -13.00 -4.67
N THR A 47 -12.95 -11.81 -4.08
CA THR A 47 -13.78 -10.63 -4.40
C THR A 47 -13.08 -9.65 -5.33
N LYS A 48 -11.76 -9.81 -5.55
CA LYS A 48 -10.89 -8.86 -6.27
C LYS A 48 -10.87 -7.46 -5.66
N VAL A 49 -11.00 -7.38 -4.33
CA VAL A 49 -11.07 -6.11 -3.59
C VAL A 49 -9.81 -5.93 -2.75
N TRP A 50 -9.29 -4.71 -2.73
CA TRP A 50 -8.25 -4.28 -1.82
C TRP A 50 -8.86 -3.73 -0.53
N SER A 51 -8.25 -4.03 0.60
CA SER A 51 -8.66 -3.54 1.92
C SER A 51 -7.45 -3.27 2.81
N THR A 52 -7.66 -2.52 3.89
CA THR A 52 -6.62 -2.24 4.89
C THR A 52 -7.03 -2.74 6.27
N GLN A 53 -6.06 -3.18 7.08
CA GLN A 53 -6.28 -3.66 8.45
C GLN A 53 -5.16 -3.19 9.40
N GLY A 54 -5.46 -3.17 10.70
CA GLY A 54 -4.44 -3.08 11.75
C GLY A 54 -3.97 -1.67 12.10
N GLY A 55 -4.68 -0.64 11.64
CA GLY A 55 -4.35 0.75 11.92
C GLY A 55 -5.50 1.72 11.56
N PRO A 56 -5.24 3.04 11.60
CA PRO A 56 -6.24 4.07 11.29
C PRO A 56 -6.69 4.09 9.81
N GLY A 57 -5.99 3.33 8.95
CA GLY A 57 -6.22 3.31 7.51
C GLY A 57 -5.46 4.42 6.78
N PRO A 58 -5.43 4.37 5.43
CA PRO A 58 -4.71 5.31 4.60
C PRO A 58 -5.38 6.68 4.56
N SER A 59 -4.60 7.75 4.41
CA SER A 59 -5.13 9.09 4.15
C SER A 59 -5.68 9.27 2.72
N ILE A 60 -5.52 8.25 1.87
CA ILE A 60 -6.02 8.18 0.49
C ILE A 60 -6.94 6.97 0.30
N PRO A 61 -7.78 6.94 -0.75
CA PRO A 61 -8.58 5.76 -1.04
C PRO A 61 -7.73 4.49 -1.18
N VAL A 62 -8.21 3.36 -0.65
CA VAL A 62 -7.47 2.09 -0.62
C VAL A 62 -7.10 1.62 -2.03
N GLU A 63 -7.98 1.83 -2.99
CA GLU A 63 -7.76 1.48 -4.40
C GLU A 63 -6.61 2.29 -5.00
N VAL A 64 -6.52 3.58 -4.69
CA VAL A 64 -5.42 4.45 -5.14
C VAL A 64 -4.11 3.99 -4.52
N LEU A 65 -4.10 3.70 -3.21
CA LEU A 65 -2.93 3.13 -2.54
C LEU A 65 -2.49 1.81 -3.20
N ALA A 66 -3.43 0.91 -3.47
CA ALA A 66 -3.16 -0.38 -4.09
C ALA A 66 -2.52 -0.23 -5.47
N GLU A 67 -2.99 0.70 -6.29
CA GLU A 67 -2.37 1.01 -7.58
C GLU A 67 -0.94 1.55 -7.42
N LEU A 68 -0.70 2.43 -6.45
CA LEU A 68 0.64 2.99 -6.21
C LEU A 68 1.62 1.91 -5.75
N VAL A 69 1.21 1.05 -4.82
CA VAL A 69 2.00 -0.10 -4.37
C VAL A 69 2.34 -0.99 -5.56
N GLN A 70 1.34 -1.42 -6.33
CA GLN A 70 1.53 -2.25 -7.52
C GLN A 70 2.53 -1.65 -8.51
N ARG A 71 2.36 -0.37 -8.87
CA ARG A 71 3.29 0.37 -9.73
C ARG A 71 4.70 0.40 -9.16
N SER A 72 4.86 0.61 -7.85
CA SER A 72 6.17 0.65 -7.19
C SER A 72 6.94 -0.67 -7.25
N PHE A 73 6.22 -1.80 -7.25
CA PHE A 73 6.81 -3.14 -7.38
C PHE A 73 6.98 -3.57 -8.86
N GLY A 74 6.54 -2.76 -9.82
CA GLY A 74 6.57 -3.10 -11.24
C GLY A 74 5.59 -4.23 -11.60
N VAL A 75 4.59 -4.47 -10.76
CA VAL A 75 3.58 -5.51 -10.95
C VAL A 75 2.24 -4.81 -11.17
N TYR A 76 1.61 -5.04 -12.31
CA TYR A 76 0.26 -4.55 -12.59
C TYR A 76 -0.69 -5.74 -12.56
N VAL A 77 -1.58 -5.80 -11.57
CA VAL A 77 -2.66 -6.79 -11.51
C VAL A 77 -3.96 -6.03 -11.83
N ALA A 78 -4.39 -6.15 -13.09
CA ALA A 78 -5.65 -5.59 -13.59
C ALA A 78 -6.87 -6.41 -13.13
#